data_AF-A0A348MJQ9-F1
#
_entry.id   AF-A0A348MJQ9-F1
#
_cell.length_a   1.000
_cell.length_b   1.000
_cell.length_c   1.000
_cell.angle_alpha   90.00
_cell.angle_beta   90.00
_cell.angle_gamma   90.00
#
_symmetry.space_group_name_H-M   'P 1'
#
loop_
_entity.id
_entity.type
_entity.pdbx_description
1 polymer ?
#
loop_
_entity_poly.entity_id
_entity_poly.type
_entity_poly.pdbx_seq_one_letter_code
_entity_poly.pdbx_strand_id
1 'polypeptide(L)'
;MIESVLKKIYLTENVFLLEISRSNRENILLGQFASIKTSLKDKILRRPFTIVKNDKNSLTFLIKVVGSSTENIGNLDKGDYVDILYPLGKGFEENLDYENTIFVGGGIGIAALIPFLKGKNYKLVFGDREGEYEEVLKYFSLKGLHCQEKKGRFKGYPTDFLNRFDFDTIVGCGP
;
A
#
# COMPACT_ATOMS: atom_id res chain seq x y z
N MET A 1 -10.23 -18.34 0.16
CA MET A 1 -9.34 -19.37 -0.45
C MET A 1 -8.13 -19.50 0.45
N ILE A 2 -7.53 -20.68 0.58
CA ILE A 2 -6.35 -20.86 1.43
C ILE A 2 -5.09 -20.70 0.57
N GLU A 3 -4.23 -19.75 0.93
CA GLU A 3 -2.97 -19.45 0.25
C GLU A 3 -1.82 -19.42 1.25
N SER A 4 -0.59 -19.67 0.78
CA SER A 4 0.61 -19.72 1.62
C SER A 4 1.39 -18.41 1.62
N VAL A 5 1.97 -18.05 2.76
CA VAL A 5 2.92 -16.95 2.88
C VAL A 5 4.25 -17.37 2.24
N LEU A 6 4.68 -16.62 1.23
CA LEU A 6 5.90 -16.87 0.48
C LEU A 6 7.09 -16.09 1.06
N LYS A 7 6.84 -14.86 1.49
CA LYS A 7 7.89 -13.95 1.94
C LYS A 7 7.34 -12.85 2.85
N LYS A 8 8.13 -12.46 3.85
CA LYS A 8 7.90 -11.28 4.71
C LYS A 8 9.17 -10.43 4.72
N ILE A 9 9.08 -9.13 4.48
CA ILE A 9 10.22 -8.20 4.46
C ILE A 9 9.86 -6.96 5.28
N TYR A 10 10.55 -6.73 6.39
CA TYR A 10 10.39 -5.48 7.15
C TYR A 10 11.11 -4.34 6.42
N LEU A 11 10.38 -3.25 6.19
CA LEU A 11 10.92 -2.00 5.66
C LEU A 11 11.25 -1.02 6.79
N THR A 12 10.46 -1.08 7.86
CA THR A 12 10.74 -0.43 9.16
C THR A 12 10.37 -1.39 10.29
N GLU A 13 10.51 -0.96 11.54
CA GLU A 13 10.09 -1.72 12.72
C GLU A 13 8.61 -2.16 12.64
N ASN A 14 7.74 -1.28 12.16
CA ASN A 14 6.28 -1.50 12.17
C ASN A 14 5.67 -1.68 10.78
N VAL A 15 6.44 -1.54 9.70
CA VAL A 15 5.94 -1.64 8.32
C VAL A 15 6.67 -2.74 7.58
N PHE A 16 5.92 -3.68 6.99
CA PHE A 16 6.48 -4.80 6.25
C PHE A 16 5.69 -5.10 4.98
N LEU A 17 6.37 -5.77 4.05
CA LEU A 17 5.78 -6.41 2.88
C LEU A 17 5.47 -7.86 3.20
N LEU A 18 4.25 -8.28 2.87
CA LEU A 18 3.82 -9.67 2.94
C LEU A 18 3.49 -10.16 1.53
N GLU A 19 4.21 -11.16 1.07
CA GLU A 19 3.96 -11.84 -0.20
C GLU A 19 3.23 -13.16 0.06
N ILE A 20 2.05 -13.31 -0.54
CA ILE A 20 1.18 -14.48 -0.41
C ILE A 20 1.02 -15.11 -1.79
N SER A 21 1.01 -16.43 -1.87
CA SER A 21 0.73 -17.13 -3.12
C SER A 21 -0.65 -16.79 -3.66
N ARG A 22 -0.82 -16.93 -4.98
CA ARG A 22 -2.13 -16.85 -5.59
C ARG A 22 -2.37 -18.03 -6.52
N SER A 23 -3.46 -18.72 -6.31
CA SER A 23 -3.98 -19.78 -7.18
C SER A 23 -4.99 -19.22 -8.19
N ASN A 24 -5.78 -18.23 -7.80
CA ASN A 24 -6.73 -17.56 -8.69
C ASN A 24 -5.99 -16.57 -9.62
N ARG A 25 -6.34 -16.62 -10.91
CA ARG A 25 -5.77 -15.81 -11.99
C ARG A 25 -6.69 -14.69 -12.48
N GLU A 26 -7.74 -14.39 -11.72
CA GLU A 26 -8.56 -13.19 -11.96
C GLU A 26 -7.67 -11.95 -12.11
N ASN A 27 -8.08 -11.08 -13.04
CA ASN A 27 -7.38 -9.83 -13.27
C ASN A 27 -7.56 -8.92 -12.06
N ILE A 28 -6.47 -8.29 -11.62
CA ILE A 28 -6.49 -7.36 -10.50
C ILE A 28 -6.21 -5.98 -11.05
N LEU A 29 -7.23 -5.14 -10.96
CA LEU A 29 -7.19 -3.75 -11.38
C LEU A 29 -6.57 -2.88 -10.28
N LEU A 30 -6.12 -1.68 -10.67
CA LEU A 30 -5.57 -0.69 -9.74
C LEU A 30 -6.58 -0.35 -8.63
N GLY A 31 -6.08 -0.14 -7.41
CA GLY A 31 -6.91 0.19 -6.25
C GLY A 31 -7.72 -0.97 -5.65
N GLN A 32 -7.69 -2.15 -6.25
CA GLN A 32 -8.32 -3.33 -5.64
C GLN A 32 -7.52 -3.86 -4.46
N PHE A 33 -8.22 -4.55 -3.56
CA PHE A 33 -7.67 -5.05 -2.31
C PHE A 33 -8.03 -6.52 -2.09
N ALA A 34 -7.40 -7.13 -1.10
CA ALA A 34 -7.74 -8.46 -0.62
C ALA A 34 -8.20 -8.41 0.84
N SER A 35 -9.08 -9.32 1.23
CA SER A 35 -9.50 -9.51 2.62
C SER A 35 -8.79 -10.73 3.19
N ILE A 36 -7.90 -10.52 4.17
CA ILE A 36 -7.02 -11.56 4.76
C ILE A 36 -7.51 -11.95 6.16
N LYS A 37 -7.52 -13.25 6.46
CA LYS A 37 -7.74 -13.83 7.81
C LYS A 37 -6.64 -14.85 8.11
N THR A 38 -5.98 -14.68 9.25
CA THR A 38 -4.79 -15.46 9.65
C THR A 38 -5.12 -16.79 10.31
N SER A 39 -6.23 -16.88 11.04
CA SER A 39 -6.63 -18.09 11.76
C SER A 39 -8.09 -18.38 11.50
N LEU A 40 -8.40 -19.61 11.09
CA LEU A 40 -9.79 -20.05 10.93
C LEU A 40 -10.48 -20.27 12.28
N LYS A 41 -9.71 -20.48 13.36
CA LYS A 41 -10.20 -20.81 14.71
C LYS A 41 -10.47 -19.58 15.58
N ASP A 42 -9.80 -18.47 15.31
CA ASP A 42 -9.98 -17.25 16.09
C ASP A 42 -11.22 -16.48 15.63
N LYS A 43 -11.90 -15.79 16.57
CA LYS A 43 -13.04 -14.90 16.31
C LYS A 43 -12.63 -13.60 15.58
N ILE A 44 -11.46 -13.58 14.96
CA ILE A 44 -10.90 -12.40 14.29
C ILE A 44 -11.53 -12.28 12.90
N LEU A 45 -12.11 -11.11 12.63
CA LEU A 45 -12.67 -10.78 11.33
C LEU A 45 -11.57 -10.58 10.30
N ARG A 46 -11.88 -10.86 9.03
CA ARG A 46 -10.97 -10.56 7.93
C ARG A 46 -10.67 -9.06 7.89
N ARG A 47 -9.47 -8.69 7.48
CA ARG A 47 -9.06 -7.29 7.30
C ARG A 47 -8.72 -6.99 5.85
N PRO A 48 -9.16 -5.85 5.30
CA PRO A 48 -8.83 -5.45 3.95
C PRO A 48 -7.39 -4.91 3.87
N PHE A 49 -6.65 -5.30 2.84
CA PHE A 49 -5.32 -4.80 2.53
C PHE A 49 -5.16 -4.58 1.03
N THR A 50 -4.68 -3.40 0.64
CA THR A 50 -4.44 -3.07 -0.76
C THR A 50 -3.38 -3.98 -1.37
N ILE A 51 -3.65 -4.44 -2.59
CA ILE A 51 -2.69 -5.23 -3.37
C ILE A 51 -1.68 -4.25 -3.98
N VAL A 52 -0.47 -4.19 -3.41
CA VAL A 52 0.58 -3.26 -3.88
C VAL A 52 1.37 -3.79 -5.07
N LYS A 53 1.37 -5.12 -5.24
CA LYS A 53 2.00 -5.81 -6.37
C LYS A 53 1.19 -7.05 -6.75
N ASN A 54 0.96 -7.22 -8.05
CA ASN A 54 0.27 -8.35 -8.64
C ASN A 54 1.23 -9.07 -9.60
N ASP A 55 1.88 -10.14 -9.13
CA ASP A 55 2.77 -10.99 -9.93
C ASP A 55 2.05 -12.27 -10.36
N LYS A 56 2.56 -12.99 -11.36
CA LYS A 56 1.90 -14.19 -11.92
C LYS A 56 1.42 -15.20 -10.86
N ASN A 57 2.22 -15.44 -9.82
CA ASN A 57 1.94 -16.47 -8.80
C ASN A 57 1.81 -15.90 -7.37
N SER A 58 1.83 -14.58 -7.18
CA SER A 58 1.78 -13.98 -5.85
C SER A 58 1.16 -12.59 -5.83
N LEU A 59 0.62 -12.24 -4.67
CA LEU A 59 0.17 -10.89 -4.33
C LEU A 59 1.03 -10.36 -3.20
N THR A 60 1.44 -9.10 -3.31
CA THR A 60 2.17 -8.42 -2.23
C THR A 60 1.30 -7.35 -1.60
N PHE A 61 1.41 -7.24 -0.27
CA PHE A 61 0.70 -6.28 0.57
C PHE A 61 1.72 -5.48 1.38
N LEU A 62 1.51 -4.16 1.52
CA LEU A 62 2.24 -3.31 2.45
C LEU A 62 1.38 -3.14 3.71
N ILE A 63 1.90 -3.55 4.86
CA ILE A 63 1.13 -3.64 6.10
C ILE A 63 1.88 -2.89 7.20
N LYS A 64 1.15 -2.04 7.92
CA LYS A 64 1.62 -1.44 9.18
C LYS A 64 0.99 -2.15 10.36
N VAL A 65 1.80 -2.53 11.34
CA VAL A 65 1.35 -3.04 12.64
C VAL A 65 0.82 -1.87 13.46
N VAL A 66 -0.49 -1.86 13.70
CA VAL A 66 -1.18 -0.80 14.49
C VAL A 66 -2.13 -1.36 15.56
N GLY A 67 -2.19 -2.68 15.70
CA GLY A 67 -2.98 -3.37 16.71
C GLY A 67 -3.12 -4.86 16.46
N SER A 68 -3.86 -5.53 17.33
CA SER A 68 -3.92 -7.00 17.44
C SER A 68 -4.17 -7.76 16.14
N SER A 69 -5.07 -7.27 15.27
CA SER A 69 -5.34 -7.92 13.98
C SER A 69 -4.12 -7.89 13.04
N THR A 70 -3.41 -6.76 12.99
CA THR A 70 -2.20 -6.60 12.17
C THR A 70 -0.98 -7.24 12.83
N GLU A 71 -0.92 -7.32 14.15
CA GLU A 71 0.11 -8.08 14.88
C GLU A 71 0.04 -9.56 14.53
N ASN A 72 -1.15 -10.15 14.49
CA ASN A 72 -1.32 -11.55 14.09
C ASN A 72 -0.87 -11.81 12.65
N ILE A 73 -1.00 -10.82 11.76
CA ILE A 73 -0.46 -10.91 10.39
C ILE A 73 1.06 -10.75 10.41
N GLY A 74 1.59 -9.85 11.24
CA GLY A 74 3.03 -9.67 11.44
C GLY A 74 3.72 -10.92 12.00
N ASN A 75 2.99 -11.75 12.75
CA ASN A 75 3.47 -13.01 13.31
C ASN A 75 3.48 -14.17 12.31
N LEU A 76 2.94 -14.00 11.09
CA LEU A 76 2.97 -15.06 10.07
C LEU A 76 4.37 -15.23 9.50
N ASP A 77 4.82 -16.47 9.38
CA ASP A 77 6.10 -16.82 8.77
C ASP A 77 5.94 -17.52 7.42
N LYS A 78 7.04 -17.61 6.68
CA LYS A 78 7.05 -18.31 5.39
C LYS A 78 6.59 -19.76 5.59
N GLY A 79 5.62 -20.17 4.77
CA GLY A 79 5.00 -21.50 4.85
C GLY A 79 3.70 -21.53 5.64
N ASP A 80 3.37 -20.48 6.39
CA ASP A 80 2.06 -20.35 7.02
C ASP A 80 0.96 -20.17 5.98
N TYR A 81 -0.26 -20.49 6.38
CA TYR A 81 -1.44 -20.41 5.52
C TYR A 81 -2.41 -19.35 6.02
N VAL A 82 -3.02 -18.64 5.08
CA VAL A 82 -4.04 -17.63 5.35
C VAL A 82 -5.27 -17.85 4.48
N ASP A 83 -6.43 -17.50 5.02
CA ASP A 83 -7.65 -17.43 4.24
C ASP A 83 -7.80 -16.03 3.63
N ILE A 84 -7.73 -15.96 2.31
CA ILE A 84 -7.74 -14.72 1.54
C ILE A 84 -8.89 -14.69 0.53
N LEU A 85 -9.50 -13.51 0.37
CA LEU A 85 -10.51 -13.21 -0.65
C LEU A 85 -10.00 -12.04 -1.51
N TYR A 86 -9.92 -12.25 -2.81
CA TYR A 86 -9.45 -11.27 -3.80
C TYR A 86 -9.95 -11.66 -5.21
N PRO A 87 -9.98 -10.71 -6.16
CA PRO A 87 -9.92 -9.26 -5.93
C PRO A 87 -11.23 -8.74 -5.30
N LEU A 88 -11.12 -7.67 -4.51
CA LEU A 88 -12.26 -6.96 -3.93
C LEU A 88 -12.21 -5.47 -4.27
N GLY A 89 -13.38 -4.85 -4.29
CA GLY A 89 -13.55 -3.43 -4.62
C GLY A 89 -13.69 -3.18 -6.12
N LYS A 90 -14.15 -1.97 -6.45
CA LYS A 90 -14.17 -1.48 -7.83
C LYS A 90 -12.76 -0.97 -8.16
N GLY A 91 -12.15 -1.56 -9.18
CA GLY A 91 -10.86 -1.10 -9.68
C GLY A 91 -10.95 0.23 -10.41
N PHE A 92 -9.78 0.83 -10.62
CA PHE A 92 -9.60 2.00 -11.46
C PHE A 92 -9.14 1.58 -12.86
N GLU A 93 -9.58 2.33 -13.86
CA GLU A 93 -9.09 2.19 -15.22
C GLU A 93 -7.63 2.71 -15.31
N GLU A 94 -6.82 2.12 -16.17
CA GLU A 94 -5.39 2.47 -16.31
C GLU A 94 -5.15 3.74 -17.17
N ASN A 95 -6.21 4.37 -17.68
CA ASN A 95 -6.18 5.49 -18.62
C ASN A 95 -6.11 6.87 -17.94
N LEU A 96 -5.54 6.96 -16.72
CA LEU A 96 -5.33 8.24 -16.06
C LEU A 96 -4.38 9.13 -16.88
N ASP A 97 -4.74 10.40 -17.01
CA ASP A 97 -3.82 11.43 -17.50
C ASP A 97 -2.84 11.79 -16.38
N TYR A 98 -1.69 11.10 -16.36
CA TYR A 98 -0.66 11.29 -15.35
C TYR A 98 0.02 12.66 -15.41
N GLU A 99 -0.05 13.38 -16.53
CA GLU A 99 0.50 14.72 -16.63
C GLU A 99 -0.38 15.72 -15.88
N ASN A 100 -1.70 15.58 -15.97
CA ASN A 100 -2.67 16.44 -15.29
C ASN A 100 -3.17 15.87 -13.93
N THR A 101 -2.64 14.72 -13.50
CA THR A 101 -2.99 14.10 -12.22
C THR A 101 -1.88 14.29 -11.19
N ILE A 102 -2.27 14.70 -9.98
CA ILE A 102 -1.41 14.66 -8.80
C ILE A 102 -1.87 13.57 -7.84
N PHE A 103 -0.90 12.80 -7.35
CA PHE A 103 -1.10 11.78 -6.33
C PHE A 103 -0.78 12.36 -4.96
N VAL A 104 -1.66 12.13 -3.99
CA VAL A 104 -1.55 12.67 -2.64
C VAL A 104 -1.66 11.53 -1.64
N GLY A 105 -0.57 11.22 -0.96
CA GLY A 105 -0.53 10.09 -0.02
C GLY A 105 -0.29 10.51 1.42
N GLY A 106 -0.88 9.78 2.37
CA GLY A 106 -0.65 9.95 3.80
C GLY A 106 -0.37 8.62 4.50
N GLY A 107 0.77 8.49 5.15
CA GLY A 107 1.15 7.29 5.92
C GLY A 107 0.94 5.99 5.12
N ILE A 108 0.19 5.04 5.70
CA ILE A 108 -0.06 3.73 5.06
C ILE A 108 -0.90 3.82 3.77
N GLY A 109 -1.56 4.96 3.53
CA GLY A 109 -2.29 5.23 2.28
C GLY A 109 -1.42 5.15 1.03
N ILE A 110 -0.09 5.29 1.16
CA ILE A 110 0.86 5.06 0.06
C ILE A 110 0.72 3.66 -0.55
N ALA A 111 0.29 2.66 0.23
CA ALA A 111 0.03 1.31 -0.26
C ALA A 111 -0.96 1.30 -1.43
N ALA A 112 -2.00 2.14 -1.36
CA ALA A 112 -3.00 2.24 -2.41
C ALA A 112 -2.48 2.96 -3.67
N LEU A 113 -1.50 3.84 -3.51
CA LEU A 113 -0.97 4.63 -4.62
C LEU A 113 0.15 3.90 -5.37
N ILE A 114 0.96 3.07 -4.70
CA ILE A 114 2.09 2.34 -5.33
C ILE A 114 1.73 1.68 -6.67
N PRO A 115 0.61 0.95 -6.81
CA PRO A 115 0.21 0.35 -8.09
C PRO A 115 0.04 1.36 -9.22
N PHE A 116 -0.44 2.58 -8.93
CA PHE A 116 -0.63 3.63 -9.92
C PHE A 116 0.70 4.25 -10.36
N LEU A 117 1.69 4.32 -9.47
CA LEU A 117 2.92 5.08 -9.70
C LEU A 117 4.01 4.26 -10.41
N LYS A 118 3.98 2.93 -10.26
CA LYS A 118 5.05 2.04 -10.70
C LYS A 118 5.28 2.12 -12.21
N GLY A 119 6.47 2.55 -12.62
CA GLY A 119 6.87 2.61 -14.03
C GLY A 119 6.19 3.73 -14.83
N LYS A 120 5.57 4.70 -14.16
CA LYS A 120 4.92 5.86 -14.77
C LYS A 120 5.69 7.13 -14.44
N ASN A 121 5.48 8.19 -15.24
CA ASN A 121 5.87 9.55 -14.86
C ASN A 121 4.69 10.18 -14.12
N TYR A 122 4.91 10.76 -12.94
CA TYR A 122 3.81 11.20 -12.07
C TYR A 122 4.23 12.36 -11.16
N LYS A 123 3.23 13.07 -10.63
CA LYS A 123 3.39 14.07 -9.57
C LYS A 123 2.92 13.47 -8.24
N LEU A 124 3.78 13.43 -7.23
CA LEU A 124 3.44 12.89 -5.90
C LEU A 124 3.77 13.90 -4.81
N VAL A 125 2.79 14.14 -3.94
CA VAL A 125 3.00 14.74 -2.62
C VAL A 125 2.63 13.69 -1.57
N PHE A 126 3.56 13.40 -0.67
CA PHE A 126 3.38 12.38 0.34
C PHE A 126 3.71 12.92 1.73
N GLY A 127 2.92 12.56 2.73
CA GLY A 127 3.11 12.99 4.11
C GLY A 127 3.09 11.83 5.08
N ASP A 128 3.97 11.90 6.08
CA ASP A 128 3.86 11.07 7.29
C ASP A 128 4.21 11.90 8.54
N ARG A 129 4.02 11.32 9.73
CA ARG A 129 4.24 12.05 10.98
C ARG A 129 5.72 12.18 11.34
N GLU A 130 6.48 11.08 11.17
CA GLU A 130 7.79 10.90 11.80
C GLU A 130 8.89 10.42 10.82
N GLY A 131 8.62 10.41 9.51
CA GLY A 131 9.57 10.00 8.48
C GLY A 131 9.67 8.48 8.28
N GLU A 132 8.83 7.69 8.95
CA GLU A 132 8.90 6.21 8.88
C GLU A 132 8.71 5.67 7.46
N TYR A 133 8.05 6.40 6.54
CA TYR A 133 7.82 5.92 5.18
C TYR A 133 8.94 6.32 4.21
N GLU A 134 10.01 7.00 4.65
CA GLU A 134 11.17 7.26 3.77
C GLU A 134 11.74 5.96 3.20
N GLU A 135 11.89 4.92 4.04
CA GLU A 135 12.37 3.61 3.60
C GLU A 135 11.38 2.90 2.66
N VAL A 136 10.08 3.14 2.84
CA VAL A 136 9.05 2.63 1.93
C VAL A 136 9.17 3.30 0.56
N LEU A 137 9.29 4.63 0.51
CA LEU A 137 9.47 5.38 -0.73
C LEU A 137 10.77 4.94 -1.45
N LYS A 138 11.87 4.78 -0.72
CA LYS A 138 13.14 4.28 -1.26
C LYS A 138 13.01 2.87 -1.83
N TYR A 139 12.39 1.94 -1.09
CA TYR A 139 12.21 0.56 -1.53
C TYR A 139 11.46 0.46 -2.87
N PHE A 140 10.39 1.25 -3.01
CA PHE A 140 9.60 1.29 -4.24
C PHE A 140 10.16 2.26 -5.31
N SER A 141 11.30 2.89 -5.05
CA SER A 141 11.91 3.91 -5.92
C SER A 141 10.96 5.06 -6.26
N LEU A 142 10.08 5.43 -5.33
CA LEU A 142 9.12 6.49 -5.52
C LEU A 142 9.78 7.86 -5.31
N LYS A 143 9.56 8.76 -6.26
CA LYS A 143 10.01 10.16 -6.22
C LYS A 143 8.82 11.08 -6.01
N GLY A 144 8.98 12.14 -5.23
CA GLY A 144 7.93 13.11 -4.94
C GLY A 144 8.35 14.11 -3.86
N LEU A 145 7.45 15.03 -3.53
CA LEU A 145 7.62 15.90 -2.37
C LEU A 145 7.17 15.12 -1.13
N HIS A 146 8.14 14.76 -0.27
CA HIS A 146 7.84 14.20 1.05
C HIS A 146 7.84 15.30 2.10
N CYS A 147 6.71 15.48 2.77
CA CYS A 147 6.55 16.38 3.90
C CYS A 147 6.33 15.60 5.20
N GLN A 148 6.67 16.21 6.33
CA GLN A 148 6.43 15.61 7.65
C GLN A 148 6.00 16.70 8.63
N GLU A 149 5.26 16.34 9.67
CA GLU A 149 4.77 17.33 10.64
C GLU A 149 5.90 17.92 11.50
N LYS A 150 6.81 17.08 11.99
CA LYS A 150 7.78 17.47 13.03
C LYS A 150 9.20 17.71 12.52
N LYS A 151 9.62 17.03 11.46
CA LYS A 151 11.02 16.98 10.98
C LYS A 151 11.08 17.10 9.44
N GLY A 152 12.28 17.18 8.88
CA GLY A 152 12.48 17.20 7.44
C GLY A 152 12.49 18.60 6.79
N ARG A 153 12.74 18.60 5.47
CA ARG A 153 12.89 19.81 4.64
C ARG A 153 11.55 20.52 4.40
N PHE A 154 10.48 19.76 4.23
CA PHE A 154 9.12 20.28 4.01
C PHE A 154 8.26 19.95 5.23
N LYS A 155 8.00 20.96 6.07
CA LYS A 155 7.20 20.81 7.28
C LYS A 155 5.75 21.17 6.99
N GLY A 156 4.81 20.26 7.26
CA GLY A 156 3.38 20.45 7.02
C GLY A 156 2.69 19.19 6.50
N TYR A 157 1.44 19.35 6.07
CA TYR A 157 0.63 18.29 5.48
C TYR A 157 0.74 18.29 3.95
N PRO A 158 0.44 17.17 3.27
CA PRO A 158 0.50 17.11 1.80
C PRO A 158 -0.30 18.20 1.10
N THR A 159 -1.45 18.58 1.68
CA THR A 159 -2.33 19.63 1.16
C THR A 159 -1.68 21.01 1.10
N ASP A 160 -0.71 21.29 1.98
CA ASP A 160 -0.02 22.59 2.06
C ASP A 160 0.91 22.83 0.86
N PHE A 161 1.23 21.78 0.11
CA PHE A 161 2.19 21.82 -0.99
C PHE A 161 1.57 21.64 -2.38
N LEU A 162 0.24 21.48 -2.47
CA LEU A 162 -0.43 21.24 -3.75
C LEU A 162 -0.29 22.43 -4.71
N ASN A 163 -0.28 23.66 -4.20
CA ASN A 163 -0.10 24.89 -4.99
C ASN A 163 1.24 24.99 -5.75
N ARG A 164 2.16 24.03 -5.55
CA ARG A 164 3.44 23.95 -6.26
C ARG A 164 3.37 23.16 -7.57
N PHE A 165 2.20 22.64 -7.90
CA PHE A 165 1.98 21.76 -9.03
C PHE A 165 0.75 22.22 -9.79
N ASP A 166 0.84 22.18 -11.12
CA ASP A 166 -0.33 22.29 -11.99
C ASP A 166 -0.98 20.90 -12.10
N PHE A 167 -2.29 20.80 -11.91
CA PHE A 167 -3.06 19.57 -12.05
C PHE A 167 -4.55 19.90 -12.16
N ASP A 168 -5.30 19.01 -12.79
CA ASP A 168 -6.77 19.07 -12.86
C ASP A 168 -7.43 17.96 -12.03
N THR A 169 -6.68 16.88 -11.75
CA THR A 169 -7.18 15.70 -11.05
C THR A 169 -6.31 15.37 -9.84
N ILE A 170 -6.95 15.02 -8.72
CA ILE A 170 -6.29 14.52 -7.51
C ILE A 170 -6.66 13.05 -7.30
N VAL A 171 -5.66 12.19 -7.10
CA VAL A 171 -5.83 10.83 -6.58
C VAL A 171 -5.23 10.77 -5.18
N GLY A 172 -6.09 10.73 -4.17
CA GLY A 172 -5.70 10.80 -2.76
C GLY A 172 -5.95 9.51 -1.99
N CYS A 173 -5.00 9.10 -1.13
CA CYS A 173 -5.23 8.06 -0.14
C CYS A 173 -4.37 8.28 1.12
N GLY A 174 -5.02 8.35 2.27
CA GLY A 174 -4.35 8.53 3.55
C GLY A 174 -5.32 9.00 4.64
N PRO A 175 -4.89 8.94 5.91
CA PRO A 175 -5.57 9.59 7.03
C PRO A 175 -5.35 11.10 7.04
#